data_AF-A0AAU2IBH9-F1
#
_entry.id   AF-A0AAU2IBH9-F1
#
_cell.length_a   1.000
_cell.length_b   1.000
_cell.length_c   1.000
_cell.angle_alpha   90.00
_cell.angle_beta   90.00
_cell.angle_gamma   90.00
#
_symmetry.space_group_name_H-M   'P 1'
#
loop_
_entity.id
_entity.type
_entity.pdbx_description
1 polymer ?
#
loop_
_entity_poly.entity_id
_entity_poly.type
_entity_poly.pdbx_seq_one_letter_code
_entity_poly.pdbx_strand_id
1 'polypeptide(L)'
;MPVRHVLHVSELTGSESAELGPLLQRTSAAVTAVMNPEQVYVCLWSHADAVPGHLHFVVQPACRSDMTRHNAYGPVLQLAMFEADRIPSEAAVEEVCTRLRAELGASG
;
A
#
# COMPACT_ATOMS: atom_id res chain seq x y z
N MET A 1 -5.62 3.88 9.71
CA MET A 1 -4.27 4.32 10.13
C MET A 1 -4.46 5.32 11.26
N PRO A 2 -3.56 5.40 12.26
CA PRO A 2 -3.76 6.31 13.37
C PRO A 2 -3.71 7.75 12.85
N VAL A 3 -4.72 8.54 13.20
CA VAL A 3 -4.78 9.98 12.88
C VAL A 3 -3.81 10.76 13.77
N ARG A 4 -3.64 10.30 15.02
CA ARG A 4 -2.62 10.79 15.95
C ARG A 4 -1.23 10.51 15.40
N HIS A 5 -0.32 11.47 15.50
CA HIS A 5 1.06 11.28 15.10
C HIS A 5 1.75 10.19 15.95
N VAL A 6 2.28 9.17 15.27
CA VAL A 6 2.90 7.97 15.84
C VAL A 6 4.07 7.61 14.97
N LEU A 7 5.24 7.31 15.55
CA LEU A 7 6.44 6.96 14.79
C LEU A 7 6.58 5.44 14.67
N HIS A 8 6.15 4.70 15.70
CA HIS A 8 6.38 3.26 15.81
C HIS A 8 5.11 2.48 16.12
N VAL A 9 5.01 1.24 15.62
CA VAL A 9 3.89 0.33 15.93
C VAL A 9 3.75 0.09 17.43
N SER A 10 4.86 0.12 18.18
CA SER A 10 4.88 -0.03 19.64
C SER A 10 4.19 1.12 20.40
N GLU A 11 3.92 2.24 19.75
CA GLU A 11 3.27 3.43 20.35
C GLU A 11 1.76 3.47 20.07
N LEU A 12 1.23 2.46 19.38
CA LEU A 12 -0.20 2.32 19.15
C LEU A 12 -0.91 1.95 20.45
N THR A 13 -2.08 2.53 20.66
CA THR A 13 -2.98 2.03 21.70
C THR A 13 -3.50 0.63 21.32
N GLY A 14 -4.07 -0.08 22.30
CA GLY A 14 -4.69 -1.38 22.04
C GLY A 14 -5.77 -1.33 20.95
N SER A 15 -6.58 -0.24 20.92
CA SER A 15 -7.62 -0.06 19.90
C SER A 15 -7.02 0.25 18.53
N GLU A 16 -6.04 1.15 18.45
CA GLU A 16 -5.37 1.49 17.18
C GLU A 16 -4.67 0.27 16.58
N SER A 17 -4.01 -0.54 17.41
CA SER A 17 -3.38 -1.79 16.99
C SER A 17 -4.40 -2.83 16.51
N ALA A 18 -5.52 -2.99 17.23
CA ALA A 18 -6.58 -3.92 16.85
C ALA A 18 -7.25 -3.55 15.52
N GLU A 19 -7.34 -2.25 15.19
CA GLU A 19 -7.89 -1.77 13.91
C GLU A 19 -6.99 -2.05 12.70
N LEU A 20 -5.68 -2.21 12.90
CA LEU A 20 -4.74 -2.41 11.78
C LEU A 20 -5.04 -3.69 10.99
N GLY A 21 -5.31 -4.81 11.67
CA GLY A 21 -5.55 -6.10 11.01
C GLY A 21 -6.71 -6.03 9.99
N PRO A 22 -7.93 -5.67 10.43
CA PRO A 22 -9.07 -5.51 9.52
C PRO A 22 -8.84 -4.45 8.43
N LEU A 23 -8.17 -3.34 8.76
CA LEU A 23 -7.87 -2.30 7.78
C LEU A 23 -6.96 -2.81 6.66
N LEU A 24 -5.84 -3.44 7.01
CA LEU A 24 -4.87 -3.98 6.05
C LEU A 24 -5.48 -5.11 5.22
N GLN A 25 -6.28 -5.97 5.85
CA GLN A 25 -7.01 -7.05 5.18
C GLN A 25 -7.98 -6.51 4.11
N ARG A 26 -8.88 -5.59 4.47
CA ARG A 26 -9.85 -5.01 3.52
C ARG A 26 -9.16 -4.23 2.40
N THR A 27 -8.14 -3.45 2.74
CA THR A 27 -7.38 -2.67 1.74
C THR A 27 -6.67 -3.61 0.76
N SER A 28 -6.04 -4.69 1.26
CA SER A 28 -5.38 -5.68 0.40
C SER A 28 -6.38 -6.41 -0.49
N ALA A 29 -7.56 -6.77 0.04
CA ALA A 29 -8.63 -7.39 -0.74
C ALA A 29 -9.11 -6.47 -1.89
N ALA A 30 -9.36 -5.19 -1.60
CA ALA A 30 -9.75 -4.22 -2.62
C ALA A 30 -8.65 -4.04 -3.68
N VAL A 31 -7.38 -3.95 -3.28
CA VAL A 31 -6.25 -3.89 -4.23
C VAL A 31 -6.20 -5.15 -5.10
N THR A 32 -6.40 -6.33 -4.52
CA THR A 32 -6.46 -7.59 -5.28
C THR A 32 -7.58 -7.57 -6.32
N ALA A 33 -8.79 -7.18 -5.91
CA ALA A 33 -9.95 -7.12 -6.81
C ALA A 33 -9.76 -6.12 -7.96
N VAL A 34 -9.18 -4.95 -7.68
CA VAL A 34 -9.01 -3.87 -8.66
C VAL A 34 -7.80 -4.10 -9.57
N MET A 35 -6.68 -4.59 -9.03
CA MET A 35 -5.41 -4.63 -9.76
C MET A 35 -5.06 -6.02 -10.27
N ASN A 36 -5.72 -7.07 -9.79
CA ASN A 36 -5.44 -8.47 -10.10
C ASN A 36 -3.93 -8.82 -10.09
N PRO A 37 -3.19 -8.50 -9.01
CA PRO A 37 -1.76 -8.76 -8.95
C PRO A 37 -1.46 -10.23 -8.64
N GLU A 38 -0.21 -10.64 -8.84
CA GLU A 38 0.26 -11.97 -8.41
C GLU A 38 0.43 -12.03 -6.88
N GLN A 39 0.68 -10.88 -6.25
CA GLN A 39 0.83 -10.74 -4.80
C GLN A 39 0.54 -9.29 -4.37
N VAL A 40 0.09 -9.09 -3.13
CA VAL A 40 0.02 -7.76 -2.49
C VAL A 40 1.01 -7.69 -1.34
N TYR A 41 1.92 -6.72 -1.38
CA TYR A 41 2.83 -6.43 -0.29
C TYR A 41 2.23 -5.42 0.67
N VAL A 42 2.39 -5.67 1.98
CA VAL A 42 2.07 -4.72 3.04
C VAL A 42 3.36 -4.34 3.74
N CYS A 43 3.85 -3.14 3.46
CA CYS A 43 5.18 -2.67 3.89
C CYS A 43 5.08 -1.44 4.78
N LEU A 44 6.01 -1.27 5.72
CA LEU A 44 6.14 -0.09 6.57
C LEU A 44 7.52 0.50 6.34
N TRP A 45 7.57 1.70 5.75
CA TRP A 45 8.79 2.44 5.45
C TRP A 45 8.63 3.91 5.85
N SER A 46 8.46 4.16 7.15
CA SER A 46 7.99 5.46 7.65
C SER A 46 9.07 6.53 7.85
N HIS A 47 10.19 6.50 7.11
CA HIS A 47 11.22 7.53 7.28
C HIS A 47 10.90 8.78 6.46
N ALA A 48 11.24 9.96 6.98
CA ALA A 48 11.33 11.21 6.24
C ALA A 48 12.74 11.76 6.45
N ASP A 49 13.50 12.02 5.39
CA ASP A 49 14.90 12.51 5.47
C ASP A 49 15.79 11.67 6.41
N ALA A 50 15.67 10.34 6.34
CA ALA A 50 16.39 9.38 7.17
C ALA A 50 16.13 9.46 8.69
N VAL A 51 15.07 10.15 9.13
CA VAL A 51 14.56 10.11 10.50
C VAL A 51 13.17 9.46 10.55
N PRO A 52 12.75 8.86 11.68
CA PRO A 52 11.40 8.33 11.81
C PRO A 52 10.36 9.43 11.57
N GLY A 53 9.45 9.19 10.65
CA GLY A 53 8.28 10.01 10.36
C GLY A 53 6.99 9.30 10.77
N HIS A 54 5.85 9.89 10.40
CA HIS A 54 4.55 9.33 10.76
C HIS A 54 4.37 7.92 10.18
N LEU A 55 3.96 7.00 11.05
CA LEU A 55 3.69 5.61 10.75
C LEU A 55 2.67 5.50 9.61
N HIS A 56 3.07 4.88 8.51
CA HIS A 56 2.19 4.53 7.42
C HIS A 56 2.54 3.16 6.83
N PHE A 57 1.57 2.55 6.16
CA PHE A 57 1.76 1.30 5.42
C PHE A 57 1.52 1.53 3.94
N VAL A 58 2.38 0.93 3.12
CA VAL A 58 2.21 0.81 1.68
C VAL A 58 1.54 -0.54 1.41
N VAL A 59 0.39 -0.52 0.73
CA VAL A 59 -0.28 -1.73 0.21
C VAL A 59 -0.05 -1.76 -1.29
N GLN A 60 0.98 -2.50 -1.72
CA GLN A 60 1.50 -2.45 -3.08
C GLN A 60 1.15 -3.72 -3.87
N PRO A 61 0.44 -3.60 -5.02
CA PRO A 61 0.28 -4.73 -5.93
C PRO A 61 1.59 -5.05 -6.65
N ALA A 62 1.97 -6.33 -6.68
CA ALA A 62 3.02 -6.86 -7.54
C ALA A 62 2.39 -7.52 -8.77
N CYS A 63 2.23 -6.74 -9.84
CA CYS A 63 1.64 -7.20 -11.08
C CYS A 63 2.66 -7.95 -11.95
N ARG A 64 2.23 -8.98 -12.67
CA ARG A 64 3.09 -9.77 -13.58
C ARG A 64 3.82 -8.89 -14.59
N SER A 65 3.16 -7.84 -15.10
CA SER A 65 3.75 -6.88 -16.03
C SER A 65 4.98 -6.18 -15.45
N ASP A 66 4.92 -5.75 -14.19
CA ASP A 66 6.04 -5.10 -13.52
C ASP A 66 7.15 -6.11 -13.21
N MET A 67 6.78 -7.30 -12.75
CA MET A 67 7.75 -8.39 -12.51
C MET A 67 8.53 -8.73 -13.79
N THR A 68 7.85 -8.87 -14.93
CA THR A 68 8.50 -9.14 -16.22
C THR A 68 9.35 -7.95 -16.67
N ARG A 69 8.82 -6.73 -16.56
CA ARG A 69 9.53 -5.52 -17.01
C ARG A 69 10.84 -5.28 -16.25
N HIS A 70 10.84 -5.53 -14.95
CA HIS A 70 12.00 -5.31 -14.09
C HIS A 70 12.81 -6.58 -13.85
N ASN A 71 12.35 -7.74 -14.35
CA ASN A 71 12.90 -9.06 -14.06
C ASN A 71 13.16 -9.25 -12.54
N ALA A 72 12.19 -8.87 -11.72
CA ALA A 72 12.34 -8.75 -10.28
C ALA A 72 11.05 -9.13 -9.53
N TYR A 73 11.20 -9.48 -8.25
CA TYR A 73 10.11 -9.76 -7.31
C TYR A 73 10.53 -9.36 -5.89
N GLY A 74 9.57 -9.32 -4.96
CA GLY A 74 9.82 -8.98 -3.57
C GLY A 74 10.33 -7.54 -3.38
N PRO A 75 11.19 -7.28 -2.38
CA PRO A 75 11.74 -5.95 -2.13
C PRO A 75 12.53 -5.36 -3.31
N VAL A 76 13.16 -6.21 -4.12
CA VAL A 76 13.92 -5.77 -5.31
C VAL A 76 13.00 -5.16 -6.36
N LEU A 77 11.80 -5.71 -6.54
CA LEU A 77 10.81 -5.12 -7.45
C LEU A 77 10.36 -3.75 -6.95
N GLN A 78 10.11 -3.60 -5.65
CA GLN A 78 9.69 -2.31 -5.08
C GLN A 78 10.78 -1.24 -5.27
N LEU A 79 12.05 -1.57 -5.02
CA LEU A 79 13.17 -0.69 -5.30
C LEU A 79 13.24 -0.30 -6.78
N ALA A 80 13.18 -1.28 -7.69
CA ALA A 80 13.24 -1.03 -9.13
C ALA A 80 12.07 -0.15 -9.64
N MET A 81 10.88 -0.27 -9.03
CA MET A 81 9.73 0.58 -9.33
C MET A 81 9.93 2.01 -8.83
N PHE A 82 10.52 2.19 -7.64
CA PHE A 82 10.88 3.52 -7.13
C PHE A 82 11.95 4.19 -8.01
N GLU A 83 13.00 3.48 -8.39
CA GLU A 83 14.06 4.01 -9.27
C GLU A 83 13.53 4.38 -10.66
N ALA A 84 12.54 3.63 -11.16
CA ALA A 84 11.92 3.93 -12.44
C ALA A 84 10.99 5.16 -12.41
N ASP A 85 10.56 5.59 -11.22
CA ASP A 85 9.76 6.79 -10.94
C ASP A 85 8.66 7.08 -11.97
N ARG A 86 7.89 6.04 -12.33
CA ARG A 86 6.83 6.16 -13.33
C ARG A 86 5.58 6.75 -12.70
N ILE A 87 5.46 8.06 -12.77
CA ILE A 87 4.29 8.79 -12.27
C ILE A 87 3.08 8.55 -13.20
N PRO A 88 1.96 7.98 -12.73
CA PRO A 88 0.75 7.83 -13.53
C PRO A 88 0.08 9.17 -13.79
N SER A 89 -0.74 9.26 -14.86
CA SER A 89 -1.56 10.44 -15.10
C SER A 89 -2.68 10.56 -14.07
N GLU A 90 -3.17 11.79 -13.84
CA GLU A 90 -4.30 12.04 -12.93
C GLU A 90 -5.54 11.23 -13.30
N ALA A 91 -5.83 11.09 -14.60
CA ALA A 91 -6.96 10.29 -15.08
C ALA A 91 -6.81 8.80 -14.73
N ALA A 92 -5.60 8.23 -14.87
CA ALA A 92 -5.34 6.86 -14.49
C ALA A 92 -5.46 6.64 -12.97
N VAL A 93 -5.02 7.63 -12.18
CA VAL A 93 -5.18 7.62 -10.72
C VAL A 93 -6.67 7.64 -10.35
N GLU A 94 -7.47 8.55 -10.93
CA GLU A 94 -8.89 8.68 -10.59
C GLU A 94 -9.70 7.43 -10.99
N GLU A 95 -9.37 6.78 -12.11
CA GLU A 95 -9.98 5.52 -12.51
C GLU A 95 -9.77 4.42 -11.45
N VAL A 96 -8.53 4.25 -10.99
CA VAL A 96 -8.19 3.27 -9.94
C VAL A 96 -8.87 3.64 -8.62
N CYS A 97 -8.84 4.93 -8.24
CA CYS A 97 -9.51 5.41 -7.04
C CYS A 97 -11.02 5.13 -7.05
N THR A 98 -11.70 5.37 -8.17
CA THR A 98 -13.13 5.10 -8.32
C THR A 98 -13.45 3.63 -8.05
N ARG A 99 -12.67 2.72 -8.64
CA ARG A 99 -12.85 1.27 -8.46
C ARG A 99 -12.55 0.82 -7.03
N LEU A 100 -11.48 1.34 -6.43
CA LEU A 100 -11.14 1.06 -5.03
C LEU A 100 -12.21 1.54 -4.05
N ARG A 101 -12.79 2.73 -4.27
CA ARG A 101 -13.88 3.26 -3.42
C ARG A 101 -15.10 2.33 -3.46
N ALA A 102 -15.45 1.80 -4.63
CA ALA A 102 -16.55 0.85 -4.76
C ALA A 102 -16.31 -0.43 -3.95
N GLU A 103 -15.12 -1.04 -4.07
CA GLU A 103 -14.76 -2.26 -3.32
C GLU A 103 -14.71 -2.03 -1.80
N LEU A 104 -14.12 -0.90 -1.37
CA LEU A 104 -14.00 -0.54 0.04
C LEU A 104 -15.36 -0.19 0.68
N GLY A 105 -16.27 0.40 -0.10
CA GLY A 105 -17.63 0.74 0.34
C GLY A 105 -18.60 -0.45 0.35
N ALA A 106 -18.39 -1.45 -0.51
CA ALA A 106 -19.21 -2.66 -0.56
C ALA A 106 -18.89 -3.68 0.56
N SER A 107 -17.74 -3.54 1.21
CA SER A 107 -17.24 -4.43 2.27
C SER A 107 -17.67 -4.01 3.70
N GLY A 108 -18.80 -3.29 3.82
CA GLY A 108 -19.35 -2.74 5.07
C GLY A 108 -20.49 -3.56 5.66
#